data_AF-A0A0S7CS59-F1
#
_entry.id   AF-A0A0S7CS59-F1
#
_cell.length_a   1.000
_cell.length_b   1.000
_cell.length_c   1.000
_cell.angle_alpha   90.00
_cell.angle_beta   90.00
_cell.angle_gamma   90.00
#
_symmetry.space_group_name_H-M   'P 1'
#
loop_
_entity.id
_entity.type
_entity.pdbx_description
1 polymer ?
#
loop_
_entity_poly.entity_id
_entity_poly.type
_entity_poly.pdbx_seq_one_letter_code
_entity_poly.pdbx_strand_id
1 'polypeptide(L)'
;MGADGKVTLYNQSSGTTQLIADVSGYYLAGTATASGTFQPIAPNRFLDTRNSTPVAPNGTVSFQVGGISGIPATVSAVTFNLTVANPTSFGFVTAYASGTARPNTSNLNYATNQIVPNLVTVPVGADGKVTLYSQSSGTAQLIADVSGYFLP
;
A
#
# COMPACT_ATOMS: atom_id res chain seq x y z
N MET A 1 -4.87 7.45 -16.89
CA MET A 1 -5.64 7.21 -18.13
C MET A 1 -4.77 7.63 -19.30
N GLY A 2 -4.71 6.83 -20.37
CA GLY A 2 -4.01 7.22 -21.60
C GLY A 2 -4.61 8.50 -22.17
N ALA A 3 -3.85 9.20 -23.03
CA ALA A 3 -4.34 10.40 -23.71
C ALA A 3 -5.59 10.13 -24.58
N ASP A 4 -5.82 8.86 -24.93
CA ASP A 4 -6.97 8.33 -25.66
C ASP A 4 -8.13 7.89 -24.75
N GLY A 5 -8.07 8.14 -23.44
CA GLY A 5 -9.11 7.74 -22.51
C GLY A 5 -9.04 6.28 -22.06
N LYS A 6 -8.00 5.51 -22.45
CA LYS A 6 -7.95 4.07 -22.16
C LYS A 6 -7.10 3.70 -20.95
N VAL A 7 -7.39 2.53 -20.39
CA VAL A 7 -6.54 1.81 -19.45
C VAL A 7 -5.99 0.59 -20.18
N THR A 8 -4.66 0.42 -20.18
CA THR A 8 -4.00 -0.75 -20.77
C THR A 8 -3.74 -1.77 -19.66
N LEU A 9 -4.25 -2.99 -19.83
CA LEU A 9 -3.92 -4.12 -18.96
C LEU A 9 -2.87 -4.99 -19.64
N TYR A 10 -1.83 -5.36 -18.90
CA TYR A 10 -0.68 -6.08 -19.42
C TYR A 10 -0.48 -7.40 -18.68
N ASN A 11 -0.32 -8.50 -19.43
CA ASN A 11 0.06 -9.81 -18.91
C ASN A 11 1.55 -10.06 -19.22
N GLN A 12 2.38 -10.11 -18.17
CA GLN A 12 3.81 -10.37 -18.30
C GLN A 12 4.14 -11.88 -18.39
N SER A 13 3.19 -12.76 -18.11
CA SER A 13 3.45 -14.21 -18.06
C SER A 13 3.66 -14.81 -19.46
N SER A 14 4.27 -16.00 -19.49
CA SER A 14 4.40 -16.80 -20.72
C SER A 14 3.12 -17.52 -21.15
N GLY A 15 2.05 -17.45 -20.34
CA GLY A 15 0.76 -18.07 -20.63
C GLY A 15 -0.30 -17.05 -21.01
N THR A 16 -1.42 -17.50 -21.57
CA THR A 16 -2.59 -16.65 -21.81
C THR A 16 -3.44 -16.52 -20.56
N THR A 17 -4.04 -15.34 -20.35
CA THR A 17 -5.01 -15.10 -19.29
C THR A 17 -6.16 -14.23 -19.80
N GLN A 18 -7.31 -14.32 -19.16
CA GLN A 18 -8.42 -13.41 -19.40
C GLN A 18 -8.32 -12.23 -18.42
N LEU A 19 -8.56 -11.01 -18.93
CA LEU A 19 -8.48 -9.78 -18.15
C LEU A 19 -9.84 -9.09 -18.17
N ILE A 20 -10.37 -8.80 -16.98
CA ILE A 20 -11.62 -8.07 -16.77
C ILE A 20 -11.29 -6.88 -15.87
N ALA A 21 -11.91 -5.73 -16.13
CA ALA A 21 -11.74 -4.52 -15.33
C ALA A 21 -13.09 -3.85 -15.08
N ASP A 22 -13.31 -3.49 -13.83
CA ASP A 22 -14.41 -2.62 -13.40
C ASP A 22 -13.85 -1.27 -12.95
N VAL A 23 -14.57 -0.19 -13.23
CA VAL A 23 -14.20 1.17 -12.81
C VAL A 23 -15.07 1.57 -11.63
N SER A 24 -14.44 1.88 -10.50
CA SER A 24 -15.10 2.44 -9.32
C SER A 24 -14.52 3.81 -9.01
N GLY A 25 -15.28 4.86 -9.38
CA GLY A 25 -14.89 6.25 -9.19
C GLY A 25 -13.85 6.78 -10.18
N TYR A 26 -13.57 8.08 -10.07
CA TYR A 26 -12.54 8.78 -10.82
C TYR A 26 -12.04 9.97 -9.99
N TYR A 27 -10.85 10.47 -10.33
CA TYR A 27 -10.28 11.69 -9.75
C TYR A 27 -10.07 12.72 -10.85
N LEU A 28 -10.23 13.99 -10.51
CA LEU A 28 -9.93 15.08 -11.43
C LEU A 28 -8.42 15.22 -11.60
N ALA A 29 -8.00 15.54 -12.83
CA ALA A 29 -6.61 15.89 -13.09
C ALA A 29 -6.28 17.27 -12.52
N GLY A 30 -4.99 17.49 -12.27
CA GLY A 30 -4.47 18.75 -11.72
C GLY A 30 -3.90 18.57 -10.30
N THR A 31 -3.52 19.70 -9.70
CA THR A 31 -3.06 19.74 -8.31
C THR A 31 -4.26 19.87 -7.40
N ALA A 32 -4.41 18.92 -6.50
CA ALA A 32 -5.37 18.93 -5.42
C ALA A 32 -5.08 20.13 -4.49
N THR A 33 -6.09 20.92 -4.15
CA THR A 33 -5.93 22.16 -3.35
C THR A 33 -6.81 22.20 -2.10
N ALA A 34 -7.85 21.37 -2.02
CA ALA A 34 -8.76 21.33 -0.87
C ALA A 34 -8.36 20.23 0.11
N SER A 35 -8.53 20.48 1.40
CA SER A 35 -8.33 19.49 2.47
C SER A 35 -9.09 18.19 2.20
N GLY A 36 -8.45 17.05 2.50
CA GLY A 36 -9.04 15.73 2.29
C GLY A 36 -9.22 15.32 0.82
N THR A 37 -8.72 16.09 -0.15
CA THR A 37 -8.73 15.65 -1.56
C THR A 37 -7.57 14.72 -1.85
N PHE A 38 -7.82 13.74 -2.73
CA PHE A 38 -6.82 12.78 -3.17
C PHE A 38 -5.94 13.40 -4.26
N GLN A 39 -4.63 13.36 -4.05
CA GLN A 39 -3.62 13.66 -5.06
C GLN A 39 -3.01 12.35 -5.57
N PRO A 40 -3.30 11.93 -6.82
CA PRO A 40 -2.60 10.80 -7.42
C PRO A 40 -1.14 11.14 -7.69
N ILE A 41 -0.28 10.12 -7.56
CA ILE A 41 1.11 10.15 -8.02
C ILE A 41 1.36 9.00 -8.99
N ALA A 42 2.47 9.04 -9.74
CA ALA A 42 2.94 7.84 -10.43
C ALA A 42 3.25 6.75 -9.38
N PRO A 43 2.69 5.53 -9.51
CA PRO A 43 2.90 4.48 -8.53
C PRO A 43 4.39 4.22 -8.28
N ASN A 44 4.79 4.22 -7.00
CA ASN A 44 6.20 4.06 -6.63
C ASN A 44 6.35 3.19 -5.37
N ARG A 45 7.43 2.40 -5.32
CA ARG A 45 7.72 1.43 -4.26
C ARG A 45 8.35 2.14 -3.06
N PHE A 46 7.61 2.24 -1.96
CA PHE A 46 8.07 2.92 -0.73
C PHE A 46 8.62 1.95 0.32
N LEU A 47 8.19 0.69 0.26
CA LEU A 47 8.68 -0.38 1.12
C LEU A 47 8.84 -1.65 0.29
N ASP A 48 9.97 -2.34 0.45
CA ASP A 48 10.16 -3.70 -0.04
C ASP A 48 11.07 -4.48 0.90
N THR A 49 10.49 -5.27 1.80
CA THR A 49 11.29 -6.05 2.76
C THR A 49 11.98 -7.25 2.11
N ARG A 50 11.68 -7.59 0.85
CA ARG A 50 12.44 -8.64 0.11
C ARG A 50 13.90 -8.28 -0.07
N ASN A 51 14.19 -6.98 -0.08
CA ASN A 51 15.54 -6.42 -0.21
C ASN A 51 16.17 -6.12 1.17
N SER A 52 15.49 -6.51 2.26
CA SER A 52 15.95 -6.33 3.63
C SER A 52 15.46 -7.51 4.50
N THR A 53 15.19 -7.27 5.78
CA THR A 53 14.77 -8.33 6.70
C THR A 53 13.27 -8.58 6.59
N PRO A 54 12.82 -9.85 6.44
CA PRO A 54 11.41 -10.21 6.57
C PRO A 54 10.83 -9.72 7.89
N VAL A 55 9.55 -9.35 7.89
CA VAL A 55 8.86 -8.96 9.12
C VAL A 55 8.74 -10.20 10.01
N ALA A 56 9.23 -10.08 11.24
CA ALA A 56 9.19 -11.14 12.24
C ALA A 56 7.74 -11.49 12.64
N PRO A 57 7.50 -12.69 13.23
CA PRO A 57 6.21 -13.04 13.83
C PRO A 57 5.75 -11.96 14.82
N ASN A 58 4.52 -11.46 14.66
CA ASN A 58 3.97 -10.37 15.48
C ASN A 58 4.87 -9.11 15.49
N GLY A 59 5.64 -8.92 14.42
CA GLY A 59 6.55 -7.79 14.24
C GLY A 59 5.89 -6.61 13.52
N THR A 60 6.58 -5.48 13.54
CA THR A 60 6.21 -4.28 12.80
C THR A 60 7.32 -3.83 11.87
N VAL A 61 6.94 -3.14 10.81
CA VAL A 61 7.82 -2.35 9.94
C VAL A 61 7.11 -1.05 9.60
N SER A 62 7.85 0.05 9.53
CA SER A 62 7.27 1.35 9.13
C SER A 62 8.00 1.90 7.91
N PHE A 63 7.28 2.65 7.08
CA PHE A 63 7.86 3.35 5.93
C PHE A 63 7.45 4.82 5.92
N GLN A 64 8.35 5.68 5.45
CA GLN A 64 8.11 7.11 5.30
C GLN A 64 7.19 7.37 4.12
N VAL A 65 6.23 8.27 4.30
CA VAL A 65 5.32 8.76 3.25
C VAL A 65 5.52 10.26 3.06
N GLY A 66 5.33 11.04 4.12
CA GLY A 66 5.44 12.49 4.07
C GLY A 66 6.88 12.94 3.83
N GLY A 67 7.05 13.95 2.97
CA GLY A 67 8.34 14.61 2.75
C GLY A 67 9.32 13.86 1.85
N ILE A 68 8.88 12.79 1.19
CA ILE A 68 9.69 12.03 0.23
C ILE A 68 8.95 11.86 -1.10
N SER A 69 9.69 11.57 -2.18
CA SER A 69 9.10 11.23 -3.49
C SER A 69 8.09 12.27 -4.02
N GLY A 70 8.27 13.55 -3.68
CA GLY A 70 7.39 14.65 -4.07
C GLY A 70 6.10 14.78 -3.24
N ILE A 71 5.90 13.94 -2.23
CA ILE A 71 4.77 14.05 -1.28
C ILE A 71 5.09 15.15 -0.25
N PRO A 72 4.15 16.06 0.07
CA PRO A 72 4.30 17.04 1.13
C PRO A 72 4.69 16.40 2.48
N ALA A 73 5.38 17.15 3.33
CA ALA A 73 5.78 16.68 4.66
C ALA A 73 4.58 16.23 5.51
N THR A 74 3.46 16.94 5.38
CA THR A 74 2.22 16.66 6.10
C THR A 74 1.12 16.26 5.13
N VAL A 75 0.54 15.07 5.33
CA VAL A 75 -0.59 14.52 4.60
C VAL A 75 -1.51 13.81 5.60
N SER A 76 -2.81 13.72 5.32
CA SER A 76 -3.77 13.11 6.26
C SER A 76 -3.83 11.58 6.12
N ALA A 77 -3.74 11.07 4.89
CA ALA A 77 -3.80 9.65 4.58
C ALA A 77 -3.02 9.31 3.31
N VAL A 78 -2.77 8.02 3.10
CA VAL A 78 -2.08 7.49 1.92
C VAL A 78 -2.83 6.29 1.37
N THR A 79 -2.88 6.18 0.05
CA THR A 79 -3.37 4.98 -0.65
C THR A 79 -2.20 4.25 -1.28
N PHE A 80 -2.11 2.95 -0.99
CA PHE A 80 -1.07 2.08 -1.53
C PHE A 80 -1.56 0.65 -1.74
N ASN A 81 -0.97 -0.05 -2.70
CA ASN A 81 -1.12 -1.49 -2.82
C ASN A 81 -0.16 -2.17 -1.84
N LEU A 82 -0.71 -2.86 -0.85
CA LEU A 82 0.02 -3.67 0.13
C LEU A 82 0.10 -5.10 -0.35
N THR A 83 1.29 -5.65 -0.49
CA THR A 83 1.51 -7.04 -0.90
C THR A 83 2.23 -7.81 0.19
N VAL A 84 1.67 -8.95 0.60
CA VAL A 84 2.39 -9.99 1.33
C VAL A 84 3.04 -10.94 0.33
N ALA A 85 4.31 -11.27 0.54
CA ALA A 85 5.06 -12.24 -0.25
C ALA A 85 5.85 -13.19 0.65
N ASN A 86 6.06 -14.42 0.16
CA ASN A 86 6.82 -15.48 0.84
C ASN A 86 6.47 -15.67 2.34
N PRO A 87 5.19 -15.66 2.75
CA PRO A 87 4.84 -15.89 4.15
C PRO A 87 5.14 -17.34 4.55
N THR A 88 5.77 -17.54 5.71
CA THR A 88 6.14 -18.88 6.23
C THR A 88 5.08 -19.50 7.12
N SER A 89 4.01 -18.77 7.44
CA SER A 89 2.81 -19.23 8.13
C SER A 89 1.59 -18.41 7.66
N PHE A 90 0.38 -18.82 8.04
CA PHE A 90 -0.81 -18.00 7.83
C PHE A 90 -0.83 -16.80 8.78
N GLY A 91 -1.58 -15.77 8.44
CA GLY A 91 -1.65 -14.56 9.25
C GLY A 91 -2.41 -13.42 8.59
N PHE A 92 -2.22 -12.23 9.15
CA PHE A 92 -2.77 -11.01 8.59
C PHE A 92 -1.88 -9.80 8.82
N VAL A 93 -2.11 -8.74 8.05
CA VAL A 93 -1.45 -7.45 8.20
C VAL A 93 -2.45 -6.39 8.62
N THR A 94 -2.07 -5.56 9.60
CA THR A 94 -2.74 -4.31 9.95
C THR A 94 -1.85 -3.13 9.57
N ALA A 95 -2.36 -2.21 8.78
CA ALA A 95 -1.73 -0.94 8.43
C ALA A 95 -2.39 0.18 9.23
N TYR A 96 -1.58 1.10 9.79
CA TYR A 96 -2.07 2.19 10.61
C TYR A 96 -1.06 3.34 10.70
N ALA A 97 -1.53 4.52 11.11
CA ALA A 97 -0.66 5.66 11.37
C ALA A 97 0.38 5.32 12.44
N SER A 98 1.65 5.53 12.13
CA SER A 98 2.73 5.42 13.11
C SER A 98 2.48 6.31 14.33
N GLY A 99 2.92 5.84 15.50
CA GLY A 99 2.73 6.55 16.77
C GLY A 99 1.30 6.48 17.33
N THR A 100 0.37 5.80 16.66
CA THR A 100 -0.99 5.58 17.16
C THR A 100 -1.20 4.16 17.67
N ALA A 101 -2.26 3.94 18.45
CA ALA A 101 -2.64 2.61 18.91
C ALA A 101 -3.03 1.74 17.70
N ARG A 102 -2.47 0.53 17.62
CA ARG A 102 -2.79 -0.42 16.54
C ARG A 102 -4.30 -0.78 16.59
N PRO A 103 -5.04 -0.62 15.48
CA PRO A 103 -6.41 -1.10 15.39
C PRO A 103 -6.52 -2.63 15.54
N ASN A 104 -7.65 -3.12 16.05
CA ASN A 104 -7.96 -4.56 16.11
C ASN A 104 -8.68 -5.03 14.84
N THR A 105 -8.13 -4.71 13.67
CA THR A 105 -8.69 -5.06 12.36
C THR A 105 -7.56 -5.41 11.39
N SER A 106 -7.83 -6.26 10.39
CA SER A 106 -6.88 -6.58 9.33
C SER A 106 -7.17 -5.81 8.05
N ASN A 107 -6.12 -5.50 7.30
CA ASN A 107 -6.23 -5.00 5.94
C ASN A 107 -6.13 -6.14 4.93
N LEU A 108 -5.32 -7.17 5.18
CA LEU A 108 -5.28 -8.37 4.35
C LEU A 108 -4.92 -9.60 5.18
N ASN A 109 -5.49 -10.75 4.80
CA ASN A 109 -5.21 -12.05 5.40
C ASN A 109 -4.51 -12.92 4.36
N TYR A 110 -3.62 -13.81 4.79
CA TYR A 110 -2.82 -14.63 3.91
C TYR A 110 -2.60 -16.03 4.49
N ALA A 111 -2.40 -17.02 3.63
CA ALA A 111 -1.88 -18.32 3.99
C ALA A 111 -0.38 -18.44 3.64
N THR A 112 0.28 -19.48 4.16
CA THR A 112 1.65 -19.83 3.80
C THR A 112 1.81 -19.97 2.28
N ASN A 113 2.96 -19.54 1.74
CA ASN A 113 3.30 -19.62 0.31
C ASN A 113 2.35 -18.89 -0.66
N GLN A 114 1.61 -17.89 -0.17
CA GLN A 114 0.82 -17.01 -1.04
C GLN A 114 1.53 -15.69 -1.33
N ILE A 115 1.21 -15.12 -2.49
CA ILE A 115 1.45 -13.70 -2.78
C ILE A 115 0.09 -13.04 -2.86
N VAL A 116 -0.22 -12.16 -1.91
CA VAL A 116 -1.55 -11.56 -1.76
C VAL A 116 -1.43 -10.04 -1.74
N PRO A 117 -1.90 -9.34 -2.79
CA PRO A 117 -2.06 -7.89 -2.78
C PRO A 117 -3.43 -7.46 -2.21
N ASN A 118 -3.48 -6.28 -1.60
CA ASN A 118 -4.72 -5.56 -1.31
C ASN A 118 -4.50 -4.04 -1.41
N LEU A 119 -5.48 -3.29 -1.91
CA LEU A 119 -5.45 -1.82 -1.90
C LEU A 119 -5.83 -1.30 -0.50
N VAL A 120 -5.00 -0.43 0.05
CA VAL A 120 -5.12 0.08 1.41
C VAL A 120 -5.12 1.60 1.39
N THR A 121 -6.07 2.21 2.11
CA THR A 121 -6.04 3.63 2.45
C THR A 121 -6.04 3.77 3.97
N VAL A 122 -5.01 4.39 4.53
CA VAL A 122 -4.87 4.57 5.99
C VAL A 122 -4.33 5.96 6.33
N PRO A 123 -4.63 6.48 7.54
CA PRO A 123 -4.02 7.71 8.02
C PRO A 123 -2.49 7.61 8.08
N VAL A 124 -1.82 8.75 7.91
CA VAL A 124 -0.36 8.87 8.08
C VAL A 124 -0.08 9.46 9.47
N GLY A 125 0.90 8.92 10.18
CA GLY A 125 1.29 9.40 11.50
C GLY A 125 1.89 10.81 11.46
N ALA A 126 1.96 11.46 12.63
CA ALA A 126 2.52 12.82 12.73
C ALA A 126 4.00 12.91 12.32
N ASP A 127 4.73 11.79 12.35
CA ASP A 127 6.10 11.66 11.83
C ASP A 127 6.15 11.34 10.32
N GLY A 128 5.00 11.39 9.63
CA GLY A 128 4.88 11.17 8.20
C GLY A 128 4.96 9.70 7.77
N LYS A 129 4.81 8.74 8.69
CA LYS A 129 4.96 7.30 8.39
C LYS A 129 3.65 6.52 8.47
N VAL A 130 3.69 5.32 7.91
CA VAL A 130 2.72 4.25 8.13
C VAL A 130 3.43 3.08 8.77
N THR A 131 2.80 2.45 9.77
CA THR A 131 3.25 1.21 10.38
C THR A 131 2.42 0.04 9.89
N LEU A 132 3.11 -1.04 9.52
CA LEU A 132 2.53 -2.33 9.18
C LEU A 132 2.86 -3.32 10.29
N TYR A 133 1.85 -3.97 10.85
CA TYR A 133 1.98 -5.05 11.82
C TYR A 133 1.61 -6.38 11.18
N SER A 134 2.44 -7.40 11.34
CA SER A 134 2.19 -8.75 10.81
C SER A 134 1.85 -9.72 11.94
N GLN A 135 0.57 -10.11 12.05
CA GLN A 135 0.13 -11.13 13.00
C GLN A 135 0.29 -12.51 12.39
N SER A 136 1.29 -13.26 12.84
CA SER A 136 1.56 -14.62 12.37
C SER A 136 2.50 -15.33 13.35
N SER A 137 2.54 -16.67 13.29
CA SER A 137 3.60 -17.48 13.89
C SER A 137 4.86 -17.59 13.01
N GLY A 138 4.78 -17.11 11.76
CA GLY A 138 5.88 -17.09 10.80
C GLY A 138 6.29 -15.68 10.39
N THR A 139 7.27 -15.59 9.50
CA THR A 139 7.72 -14.35 8.86
C THR A 139 6.93 -14.09 7.58
N ALA A 140 6.91 -12.84 7.14
CA ALA A 140 6.38 -12.45 5.84
C ALA A 140 7.20 -11.30 5.25
N GLN A 141 7.26 -11.24 3.92
CA GLN A 141 7.73 -10.04 3.23
C GLN A 141 6.57 -9.11 2.96
N LEU A 142 6.72 -7.83 3.28
CA LEU A 142 5.75 -6.78 3.05
C LEU A 142 6.27 -5.80 2.03
N ILE A 143 5.39 -5.42 1.11
CA ILE A 143 5.72 -4.54 0.01
C ILE A 143 4.62 -3.49 -0.13
N ALA A 144 4.99 -2.21 -0.26
CA ALA A 144 4.05 -1.09 -0.38
C ALA A 144 4.34 -0.27 -1.63
N ASP A 145 3.39 -0.24 -2.56
CA ASP A 145 3.39 0.64 -3.74
C ASP A 145 2.41 1.79 -3.53
N VAL A 146 2.91 3.00 -3.33
CA VAL A 146 2.06 4.19 -3.10
C VAL A 146 1.54 4.72 -4.43
N SER A 147 0.23 4.93 -4.52
CA SER A 147 -0.45 5.48 -5.71
C SER A 147 -0.98 6.91 -5.50
N GLY A 148 -0.99 7.41 -4.27
CA GLY A 148 -1.35 8.79 -3.96
C GLY A 148 -1.56 9.02 -2.47
N TYR A 149 -1.89 10.27 -2.13
CA TYR A 149 -2.08 10.73 -0.77
C TYR A 149 -3.27 11.68 -0.66
N PHE A 150 -3.74 11.91 0.55
CA PHE A 150 -4.80 12.87 0.84
C PHE A 150 -4.20 14.12 1.50
N LEU A 151 -4.65 15.29 1.04
CA LEU A 151 -4.27 16.56 1.65
C LEU A 151 -4.73 16.60 3.12
N PRO A 152 -4.02 17.34 3.99
CA PRO A 152 -4.40 17.55 5.39
C PRO A 152 -5.85 17.99 5.56
#